data_AF-A0A9C8HTC9-F1
#
_entry.id   AF-A0A9C8HTC9-F1
#
_cell.length_a   1.000
_cell.length_b   1.000
_cell.length_c   1.000
_cell.angle_alpha   90.00
_cell.angle_beta   90.00
_cell.angle_gamma   90.00
#
_symmetry.space_group_name_H-M   'P 1'
#
loop_
_entity.id
_entity.type
_entity.pdbx_description
1 polymer ?
#
loop_
_entity_poly.entity_id
_entity_poly.type
_entity_poly.pdbx_seq_one_letter_code
_entity_poly.pdbx_strand_id
1 'polypeptide(L)'
;MERKIKYKKKYYKISEVAALLGVRTSVLRFWESEFPLSPAKTPGGQRVYTVNDIKLLLKIKYLLYEEKYTIEGAKKKLKDNQRKLPLEEMVLKDALHYVRKELERLLNDKTE
;
A
#
# COMPACT_ATOMS: atom_id res chain seq x y z
N MET A 1 -0.35 2.05 17.26
CA MET A 1 -1.51 2.94 17.05
C MET A 1 -1.58 3.33 15.58
N GLU A 2 -2.35 2.59 14.78
CA GLU A 2 -2.66 3.03 13.43
C GLU A 2 -3.71 4.15 13.52
N ARG A 3 -3.31 5.40 13.27
CA ARG A 3 -4.30 6.45 12.99
C ARG A 3 -4.99 6.11 11.67
N LYS A 4 -6.19 5.53 11.73
CA LYS A 4 -7.04 5.36 10.54
C LYS A 4 -7.29 6.74 9.93
N ILE A 5 -6.66 7.03 8.80
CA ILE A 5 -6.90 8.27 8.05
C ILE A 5 -8.34 8.22 7.54
N LYS A 6 -9.19 9.10 8.07
CA LYS A 6 -10.58 9.24 7.61
C LYS A 6 -10.61 10.15 6.38
N TYR A 7 -10.68 9.54 5.21
CA TYR A 7 -10.81 10.28 3.94
C TYR A 7 -12.20 10.93 3.87
N LYS A 8 -12.26 12.27 3.82
CA LYS A 8 -13.51 13.04 3.75
C LYS A 8 -13.81 13.59 2.35
N LYS A 9 -12.77 13.79 1.54
CA LYS A 9 -12.86 14.38 0.20
C LYS A 9 -12.50 13.34 -0.87
N LYS A 10 -13.03 13.51 -2.08
CA LYS A 10 -12.66 12.71 -3.26
C LYS A 10 -11.28 13.10 -3.81
N TYR A 11 -10.93 14.37 -3.69
CA TYR A 11 -9.68 14.95 -4.17
C TYR A 11 -9.02 15.81 -3.08
N TYR A 12 -7.70 15.80 -3.04
CA TYR A 12 -6.87 16.56 -2.08
C TYR A 12 -5.80 17.35 -2.82
N LYS A 13 -5.47 18.55 -2.36
CA LYS A 13 -4.38 19.38 -2.92
C LYS A 13 -3.02 18.87 -2.46
N ILE A 14 -1.95 19.18 -3.21
CA ILE A 14 -0.59 18.77 -2.85
C ILE A 14 -0.16 19.21 -1.44
N SER A 15 -0.57 20.39 -0.98
CA SER A 15 -0.28 20.87 0.37
C SER A 15 -0.99 20.05 1.45
N GLU A 16 -2.23 19.65 1.22
CA GLU A 16 -2.99 18.79 2.13
C GLU A 16 -2.34 17.41 2.21
N VAL A 17 -1.94 16.83 1.06
CA VAL A 17 -1.28 15.52 1.02
C VAL A 17 0.10 15.57 1.67
N ALA A 18 0.88 16.62 1.44
CA ALA A 18 2.17 16.83 2.07
C ALA A 18 2.04 16.88 3.60
N ALA A 19 1.06 17.62 4.11
CA ALA A 19 0.76 17.68 5.53
C ALA A 19 0.31 16.32 6.09
N LEU A 20 -0.55 15.59 5.37
CA LEU A 20 -1.01 14.25 5.77
C LEU A 20 0.14 13.24 5.87
N LEU A 21 1.11 13.31 4.96
CA LEU A 21 2.27 12.44 4.97
C LEU A 21 3.41 12.95 5.87
N GLY A 22 3.34 14.20 6.35
CA GLY A 22 4.42 14.81 7.12
C GLY A 22 5.70 15.00 6.30
N VAL A 23 5.58 15.31 5.01
CA VAL A 23 6.71 15.54 4.10
C VAL A 23 6.58 16.89 3.43
N ARG A 24 7.68 17.42 2.87
CA ARG A 24 7.64 18.66 2.08
C ARG A 24 6.97 18.41 0.73
N THR A 25 6.31 19.43 0.18
CA THR A 25 5.69 19.37 -1.15
C THR A 25 6.70 19.05 -2.26
N SER A 26 7.96 19.50 -2.13
CA SER A 26 9.05 19.14 -3.06
C SER A 26 9.35 17.65 -3.08
N VAL A 27 9.25 16.97 -1.93
CA VAL A 27 9.44 15.51 -1.83
C VAL A 27 8.32 14.78 -2.56
N LEU A 28 7.06 15.22 -2.41
CA LEU A 28 5.96 14.63 -3.18
C LEU A 28 6.15 14.78 -4.69
N ARG A 29 6.59 15.97 -5.15
CA ARG A 29 6.89 16.20 -6.58
C ARG A 29 8.00 15.30 -7.08
N PHE A 30 9.02 15.06 -6.26
CA PHE A 30 10.07 14.12 -6.60
C PHE A 30 9.55 12.67 -6.66
N TRP A 31 8.70 12.26 -5.72
CA TRP A 31 8.09 10.93 -5.80
C TRP A 31 7.16 10.76 -7.00
N GLU A 32 6.47 11.81 -7.44
CA GLU A 32 5.69 11.78 -8.68
C GLU A 32 6.54 11.49 -9.92
N SER A 33 7.80 11.97 -9.97
CA SER A 33 8.68 11.66 -11.10
C SER A 33 9.26 10.25 -11.01
N GLU A 34 9.40 9.71 -9.80
CA GLU A 34 10.02 8.40 -9.60
C GLU A 34 9.02 7.24 -9.69
N PHE A 35 7.83 7.38 -9.13
CA PHE A 35 6.84 6.32 -9.00
C PHE A 35 5.72 6.50 -10.04
N PRO A 36 4.95 5.43 -10.37
CA PRO A 36 3.82 5.52 -11.30
C PRO A 36 2.62 6.25 -10.65
N LEU A 37 2.81 7.53 -10.36
CA LEU A 37 1.85 8.41 -9.71
C LEU A 37 1.60 9.60 -10.64
N SER A 38 0.40 9.67 -11.20
CA SER A 38 0.02 10.72 -12.16
C SER A 38 -1.18 11.48 -11.62
N PRO A 39 -0.99 12.38 -10.63
CA PRO A 39 -2.10 13.15 -10.07
C PRO A 39 -2.73 14.03 -11.15
N ALA A 40 -4.06 14.06 -11.18
CA ALA A 40 -4.80 14.91 -12.09
C ALA A 40 -4.51 16.39 -11.79
N LYS A 41 -4.73 17.25 -12.78
CA LYS A 41 -4.62 18.70 -12.62
C LYS A 41 -6.01 19.33 -12.71
N THR A 42 -6.27 20.33 -11.87
CA THR A 42 -7.43 21.21 -12.05
C THR A 42 -7.24 22.08 -13.30
N PRO A 43 -8.31 22.74 -13.80
CA PRO A 43 -8.19 23.70 -14.91
C PRO A 43 -7.14 24.80 -14.66
N GLY A 44 -6.97 25.22 -13.40
CA GLY A 44 -5.93 26.18 -12.98
C GLY A 44 -4.53 25.57 -12.80
N GLY A 45 -4.29 24.33 -13.23
CA GLY A 45 -2.99 23.67 -13.18
C GLY A 45 -2.56 23.10 -11.82
N GLN A 46 -3.42 23.16 -10.80
CA GLN A 46 -3.10 22.63 -9.47
C GLN A 46 -3.25 21.10 -9.43
N ARG A 47 -2.25 20.40 -8.87
CA ARG A 47 -2.31 18.94 -8.68
C ARG A 47 -3.34 18.55 -7.63
N VAL A 48 -4.14 17.54 -7.96
CA VAL A 48 -5.09 16.92 -7.05
C VAL A 48 -4.87 15.40 -6.99
N TYR A 49 -4.97 14.86 -5.79
CA TYR A 49 -4.70 13.45 -5.48
C TYR A 49 -5.98 12.81 -5.00
N THR A 50 -6.22 11.60 -5.47
CA THR A 50 -7.30 10.74 -4.99
C THR A 50 -6.89 10.03 -3.70
N VAL A 51 -7.86 9.36 -3.06
CA VAL A 51 -7.58 8.48 -1.92
C VAL A 51 -6.60 7.36 -2.30
N ASN A 52 -6.67 6.84 -3.53
CA ASN A 52 -5.78 5.76 -3.98
C ASN A 52 -4.34 6.26 -4.17
N ASP A 53 -4.17 7.47 -4.69
CA ASP A 53 -2.86 8.13 -4.77
C ASP A 53 -2.23 8.27 -3.38
N ILE A 54 -3.02 8.72 -2.40
CA ILE A 54 -2.55 8.87 -1.01
C ILE A 54 -2.16 7.51 -0.41
N LYS A 55 -2.93 6.44 -0.67
CA LYS A 55 -2.59 5.09 -0.21
C LYS A 55 -1.26 4.60 -0.81
N LEU A 56 -1.03 4.86 -2.10
CA LEU A 56 0.24 4.51 -2.75
C LEU A 56 1.40 5.32 -2.15
N LEU A 57 1.22 6.62 -1.98
CA LEU A 57 2.20 7.52 -1.36
C LEU A 57 2.57 7.10 0.07
N LEU A 58 1.61 6.62 0.86
CA LEU A 58 1.88 6.08 2.20
C LEU A 58 2.74 4.81 2.15
N LYS A 59 2.47 3.91 1.20
CA LYS A 59 3.32 2.73 0.98
C LYS A 59 4.73 3.11 0.56
N ILE A 60 4.87 4.08 -0.36
CA ILE A 60 6.17 4.61 -0.78
C ILE A 60 6.91 5.18 0.44
N LYS A 61 6.26 6.03 1.24
CA LYS A 61 6.86 6.60 2.44
C LYS A 61 7.36 5.51 3.39
N TYR A 62 6.53 4.51 3.68
CA TYR A 62 6.90 3.39 4.55
C TYR A 62 8.17 2.68 4.06
N LEU A 63 8.22 2.33 2.76
CA LEU A 63 9.37 1.66 2.18
C LEU A 63 10.66 2.49 2.24
N LEU A 64 10.57 3.80 1.99
CA LEU A 64 11.74 4.67 1.96
C LEU A 64 12.21 5.08 3.36
N TYR A 65 11.29 5.36 4.28
CA TYR A 65 11.62 5.96 5.57
C TYR A 65 11.72 4.94 6.70
N GLU A 66 10.87 3.91 6.71
CA GLU A 66 10.87 2.89 7.77
C GLU A 66 11.77 1.72 7.38
N GLU A 67 11.53 1.14 6.19
CA GLU A 67 12.30 -0.01 5.69
C GLU A 67 13.63 0.37 5.03
N LYS A 68 13.94 1.67 4.92
CA LYS A 68 15.19 2.22 4.37
C LYS A 68 15.56 1.74 2.97
N TYR A 69 14.58 1.40 2.14
CA TYR A 69 14.84 1.08 0.73
C TYR A 69 15.35 2.31 -0.03
N THR A 70 16.20 2.07 -1.02
CA THR A 70 16.47 3.05 -2.07
C THR A 70 15.22 3.24 -2.94
N ILE A 71 15.20 4.30 -3.75
CA ILE A 71 14.13 4.55 -4.71
C ILE A 71 13.91 3.35 -5.64
N GLU A 72 14.98 2.77 -6.19
CA GLU A 72 14.91 1.58 -7.04
C GLU A 72 14.40 0.34 -6.29
N GLY A 73 14.89 0.12 -5.06
CA GLY A 73 14.44 -0.97 -4.21
C GLY A 73 12.95 -0.89 -3.88
N ALA A 74 12.47 0.31 -3.55
CA ALA A 74 11.06 0.57 -3.30
C ALA A 74 10.21 0.34 -4.56
N LYS A 75 10.66 0.79 -5.75
CA LYS A 75 9.96 0.52 -7.02
C LYS A 75 9.83 -0.98 -7.28
N LYS A 76 10.92 -1.74 -7.08
CA LYS A 76 10.90 -3.20 -7.24
C LYS A 76 9.93 -3.86 -6.26
N LYS A 77 9.99 -3.48 -4.98
CA LYS A 77 9.10 -4.01 -3.94
C LYS A 77 7.63 -3.69 -4.22
N LEU A 78 7.31 -2.49 -4.70
CA LEU A 78 5.94 -2.11 -5.06
C LEU A 78 5.42 -2.92 -6.24
N LYS A 79 6.25 -3.21 -7.25
CA LYS A 79 5.89 -4.10 -8.36
C LYS A 79 5.68 -5.55 -7.89
N ASP A 80 6.54 -6.04 -6.98
CA ASP A 80 6.42 -7.40 -6.44
C ASP A 80 5.20 -7.55 -5.52
N ASN A 81 4.85 -6.53 -4.73
CA ASN A 81 3.63 -6.50 -3.92
C ASN A 81 2.36 -6.25 -4.75
N GLN A 82 2.46 -5.68 -5.96
CA GLN A 82 1.33 -5.71 -6.91
C GLN A 82 1.13 -7.12 -7.49
N ARG A 83 2.19 -7.92 -7.58
CA ARG A 83 2.15 -9.32 -8.03
C ARG A 83 1.72 -10.31 -6.94
N LYS A 84 1.72 -9.93 -5.66
CA LYS A 84 1.28 -10.75 -4.52
C LYS A 84 -0.01 -10.16 -3.90
N LEU A 85 -1.08 -10.90 -4.02
CA LEU A 85 -2.47 -10.53 -3.76
C LEU A 85 -2.84 -10.22 -2.27
N PRO A 86 -4.07 -9.72 -2.00
CA PRO A 86 -4.49 -9.05 -0.75
C PRO A 86 -4.73 -9.96 0.48
N LEU A 87 -4.98 -9.33 1.63
CA LEU A 87 -5.05 -9.96 2.96
C LEU A 87 -6.28 -10.86 3.22
N GLU A 88 -7.46 -10.61 2.62
CA GLU A 88 -8.54 -11.60 2.66
C GLU A 88 -8.07 -12.96 2.13
N GLU A 89 -7.24 -12.94 1.08
CA GLU A 89 -6.70 -14.12 0.39
C GLU A 89 -5.59 -14.83 1.17
N MET A 90 -4.88 -14.11 2.04
CA MET A 90 -3.81 -14.65 2.89
C MET A 90 -4.38 -15.37 4.12
N VAL A 91 -5.35 -14.74 4.80
CA VAL A 91 -6.01 -15.32 5.99
C VAL A 91 -6.91 -16.49 5.61
N LEU A 92 -7.59 -16.42 4.46
CA LEU A 92 -8.36 -17.56 3.93
C LEU A 92 -7.44 -18.74 3.62
N LYS A 93 -6.23 -18.47 3.09
CA LYS A 93 -5.21 -19.50 2.84
C LYS A 93 -4.74 -20.17 4.12
N ASP A 94 -4.42 -19.39 5.14
CA ASP A 94 -3.92 -19.91 6.41
C ASP A 94 -5.00 -20.75 7.12
N ALA A 95 -6.26 -20.29 7.09
CA ALA A 95 -7.40 -21.04 7.59
C ALA A 95 -7.66 -22.35 6.80
N LEU A 96 -7.58 -22.34 5.47
CA LEU A 96 -7.70 -23.54 4.63
C LEU A 96 -6.60 -24.56 4.93
N HIS A 97 -5.38 -24.04 5.13
CA HIS A 97 -4.21 -24.86 5.41
C HIS A 97 -4.35 -25.58 6.75
N TYR A 98 -4.89 -24.89 7.76
CA TYR A 98 -5.16 -25.47 9.07
C TYR A 98 -6.23 -26.58 9.00
N VAL A 99 -7.37 -26.34 8.33
CA VAL A 99 -8.45 -27.34 8.20
C VAL A 99 -7.98 -28.61 7.49
N ARG A 100 -7.23 -28.48 6.39
CA ARG A 100 -6.67 -29.64 5.66
C ARG A 100 -5.80 -30.50 6.57
N LYS A 101 -4.94 -29.86 7.36
CA LYS A 101 -3.98 -30.56 8.23
C LYS A 101 -4.66 -31.40 9.31
N GLU A 102 -5.81 -30.95 9.82
CA GLU A 102 -6.56 -31.73 10.80
C GLU A 102 -7.35 -32.89 10.19
N LEU A 103 -7.88 -32.75 8.98
CA LEU A 103 -8.54 -33.88 8.31
C LEU A 103 -7.57 -35.01 7.97
N GLU A 104 -6.34 -34.67 7.56
CA GLU A 104 -5.28 -35.66 7.30
C GLU A 104 -4.88 -36.41 8.57
N ARG A 105 -4.83 -35.73 9.72
CA ARG A 105 -4.62 -36.37 11.03
C ARG A 105 -5.70 -37.39 11.34
N LEU A 106 -6.97 -37.01 11.22
CA LEU A 106 -8.11 -37.87 11.55
C LEU A 106 -8.28 -39.08 10.61
N LEU A 107 -7.85 -38.95 9.35
CA LEU A 107 -7.86 -40.07 8.40
C LEU A 107 -6.74 -41.07 8.67
N ASN A 108 -5.54 -40.60 9.05
CA ASN A 108 -4.43 -41.48 9.37
C ASN A 108 -4.61 -42.17 10.74
N ASP A 109 -5.27 -41.52 11.70
CA ASP A 109 -5.60 -42.09 13.02
C ASP A 109 -6.65 -43.23 12.96
N LYS A 110 -7.27 -43.49 11.79
CA LYS A 110 -8.20 -44.61 11.58
C LYS A 110 -7.57 -45.85 10.92
N THR A 111 -6.26 -45.86 10.71
CA THR A 111 -5.54 -46.97 10.04
C THR A 111 -4.61 -47.76 10.95
N GLU A 112 -4.80 -47.64 12.27
CA GLU A 112 -4.47 -48.71 13.23
C GLU A 112 -5.72 -49.50 13.60
#